data_AF-A0A9P9IFT3-F1
#
_entry.id   AF-A0A9P9IFT3-F1
#
_cell.length_a   1.000
_cell.length_b   1.000
_cell.length_c   1.000
_cell.angle_alpha   90.00
_cell.angle_beta   90.00
_cell.angle_gamma   90.00
#
_symmetry.space_group_name_H-M   'P 1'
#
loop_
_entity.id
_entity.type
_entity.pdbx_description
1 polymer ?
#
loop_
_entity_poly.entity_id
_entity_poly.type
_entity_poly.pdbx_seq_one_letter_code
_entity_poly.pdbx_strand_id
1 'polypeptide(L)'
;MKALVSKPHLLSRVAALTLGKTIGGPGADFIDIPEPAISPDEVLVKVVKVGSKAAKSWSVGDRIADAVHGGLFPDRGAFAEYLKTDSDLAWKTPADVDDTVAATFDISAVTAMQALNFRLGLPYPDEEKATQQQHPAPVIFLYAGSTSAGLFTIQIAKLAGYTVVTTASPRSTDLVKSYGADAVFNYQDPEVADAIIKQYPDVSLAVDCFSEGKPFAVCDAYPGIEHELIMSYTLFGPPFLWLPPVGPEFPALPDDRKALARSYASLPQLVRYKTLRPPPISLEEGGWDGILAGLDKLRSGKM
;
A
#
# COMPACT_ATOMS: atom_id res chain seq x y z
N MET A 1 0.69 -0.49 -28.24
CA MET A 1 1.44 -0.69 -26.97
C MET A 1 0.74 -1.76 -26.19
N LYS A 2 1.45 -2.56 -25.42
CA LYS A 2 0.85 -3.63 -24.62
C LYS A 2 0.47 -3.14 -23.23
N ALA A 3 -0.72 -3.54 -22.76
CA ALA A 3 -1.16 -3.34 -21.39
C ALA A 3 -1.97 -4.54 -20.89
N LEU A 4 -1.83 -4.84 -19.60
CA LEU A 4 -2.68 -5.82 -18.92
C LEU A 4 -4.05 -5.18 -18.65
N VAL A 5 -5.10 -5.70 -19.29
CA VAL A 5 -6.47 -5.22 -19.08
C VAL A 5 -7.28 -6.30 -18.39
N SER A 6 -7.90 -5.93 -17.27
CA SER A 6 -8.81 -6.83 -16.56
C SER A 6 -10.03 -7.11 -17.43
N LYS A 7 -10.52 -8.36 -17.41
CA LYS A 7 -11.79 -8.76 -18.03
C LYS A 7 -12.82 -9.14 -16.97
N PRO A 8 -13.21 -8.25 -16.05
CA PRO A 8 -14.02 -8.70 -14.94
C PRO A 8 -15.49 -8.74 -15.37
N HIS A 9 -16.00 -9.94 -15.62
CA HIS A 9 -17.44 -10.18 -15.57
C HIS A 9 -17.93 -9.95 -14.12
N LEU A 10 -19.11 -9.37 -13.94
CA LEU A 10 -19.71 -9.08 -12.63
C LEU A 10 -19.70 -10.31 -11.69
N LEU A 11 -19.95 -11.49 -12.25
CA LEU A 11 -19.90 -12.77 -11.53
C LEU A 11 -18.51 -13.10 -10.95
N SER A 12 -17.43 -12.83 -11.71
CA SER A 12 -16.06 -13.03 -11.23
C SER A 12 -15.69 -12.07 -10.11
N ARG A 13 -16.20 -10.83 -10.15
CA ARG A 13 -16.05 -9.85 -9.06
C ARG A 13 -16.78 -10.29 -7.80
N VAL A 14 -18.04 -10.72 -7.94
CA VAL A 14 -18.85 -11.21 -6.81
C VAL A 14 -18.25 -12.46 -6.18
N ALA A 15 -17.71 -13.40 -6.99
CA ALA A 15 -17.05 -14.59 -6.48
C ALA A 15 -15.74 -14.29 -5.73
N ALA A 16 -14.92 -13.37 -6.26
CA ALA A 16 -13.70 -12.93 -5.58
C ALA A 16 -14.02 -12.33 -4.19
N LEU A 17 -15.08 -11.51 -4.12
CA LEU A 17 -15.53 -10.87 -2.88
C LEU A 17 -16.16 -11.82 -1.87
N THR A 18 -16.94 -12.81 -2.32
CA THR A 18 -17.68 -13.69 -1.42
C THR A 18 -16.91 -14.91 -0.97
N LEU A 19 -15.93 -15.36 -1.77
CA LEU A 19 -15.22 -16.62 -1.54
C LEU A 19 -13.72 -16.44 -1.32
N GLY A 20 -13.20 -15.20 -1.38
CA GLY A 20 -11.76 -14.93 -1.38
C GLY A 20 -11.03 -15.61 -2.56
N LYS A 21 -11.76 -15.95 -3.62
CA LYS A 21 -11.27 -16.74 -4.76
C LYS A 21 -11.76 -16.14 -6.07
N THR A 22 -10.83 -15.81 -6.96
CA THR A 22 -11.16 -15.50 -8.36
C THR A 22 -11.64 -16.79 -9.04
N ILE A 23 -12.92 -16.87 -9.42
CA ILE A 23 -13.45 -17.99 -10.23
C ILE A 23 -13.35 -17.62 -11.72
N GLY A 24 -12.63 -18.45 -12.49
CA GLY A 24 -12.67 -18.50 -13.95
C GLY A 24 -11.55 -17.74 -14.67
N GLY A 25 -10.67 -18.47 -15.36
CA GLY A 25 -9.70 -17.97 -16.35
C GLY A 25 -8.67 -16.95 -15.84
N PRO A 26 -7.68 -16.57 -16.66
CA PRO A 26 -6.83 -15.43 -16.33
C PRO A 26 -7.73 -14.19 -16.27
N GLY A 27 -7.97 -13.65 -15.07
CA GLY A 27 -8.87 -12.49 -14.85
C GLY A 27 -8.41 -11.18 -15.52
N ALA A 28 -7.37 -11.24 -16.34
CA ALA A 28 -6.81 -10.17 -17.15
C ALA A 28 -5.99 -10.77 -18.31
N ASP A 29 -5.90 -10.06 -19.43
CA ASP A 29 -5.08 -10.44 -20.58
C ASP A 29 -4.28 -9.23 -21.09
N PHE A 30 -3.16 -9.48 -21.75
CA PHE A 30 -2.45 -8.42 -22.48
C PHE A 30 -3.15 -8.14 -23.81
N ILE A 31 -3.46 -6.87 -24.05
CA ILE A 31 -4.01 -6.40 -25.31
C ILE A 31 -3.21 -5.23 -25.85
N ASP A 32 -3.30 -5.01 -27.16
CA ASP A 32 -2.81 -3.78 -27.77
C ASP A 32 -3.78 -2.63 -27.46
N ILE A 33 -3.24 -1.59 -26.83
CA ILE A 33 -3.93 -0.34 -26.56
C ILE A 33 -3.29 0.81 -27.36
N PRO A 34 -4.07 1.84 -27.72
CA PRO A 34 -3.53 3.06 -28.30
C PRO A 34 -2.61 3.77 -27.31
N GLU A 35 -1.74 4.65 -27.81
CA GLU A 35 -0.96 5.54 -26.97
C GLU A 35 -1.91 6.40 -26.11
N PRO A 36 -1.72 6.45 -24.78
CA PRO A 36 -2.65 7.10 -23.89
C PRO A 36 -2.57 8.61 -24.08
N ALA A 37 -3.72 9.25 -24.27
CA ALA A 37 -3.80 10.70 -24.37
C ALA A 37 -3.37 11.36 -23.06
N ILE A 38 -2.41 12.28 -23.14
CA ILE A 38 -1.78 12.92 -21.97
C ILE A 38 -2.50 14.22 -21.61
N SER A 39 -2.94 14.34 -20.36
CA SER A 39 -3.55 15.53 -19.80
C SER A 39 -2.50 16.51 -19.22
N PRO A 40 -2.87 17.77 -18.95
CA PRO A 40 -1.92 18.80 -18.49
C PRO A 40 -1.20 18.51 -17.16
N ASP A 41 -1.66 17.52 -16.39
CA ASP A 41 -1.23 17.26 -15.03
C ASP A 41 -0.47 15.91 -14.88
N GLU A 42 -0.10 15.24 -15.98
CA GLU A 42 0.40 13.84 -15.97
C GLU A 42 1.91 13.62 -16.21
N VAL A 43 2.46 12.47 -15.73
CA VAL A 43 3.89 12.06 -15.77
C VAL A 43 4.11 10.50 -15.88
N LEU A 44 5.36 9.98 -16.05
CA LEU A 44 5.73 8.55 -16.28
C LEU A 44 7.00 8.09 -15.53
N VAL A 45 7.13 6.78 -15.21
CA VAL A 45 8.25 6.12 -14.49
C VAL A 45 9.65 6.57 -14.96
N LYS A 46 9.87 6.56 -16.28
CA LYS A 46 10.85 7.45 -16.90
C LYS A 46 10.05 8.49 -17.67
N VAL A 47 10.18 9.74 -17.27
CA VAL A 47 9.36 10.81 -17.83
C VAL A 47 9.69 10.98 -19.30
N VAL A 48 8.81 10.52 -20.20
CA VAL A 48 8.96 10.72 -21.64
C VAL A 48 8.22 11.95 -22.14
N LYS A 49 7.22 12.41 -21.37
CA LYS A 49 6.43 13.61 -21.64
C LYS A 49 5.85 14.15 -20.33
N VAL A 50 5.70 15.48 -20.26
CA VAL A 50 5.21 16.20 -19.10
C VAL A 50 4.01 17.06 -19.51
N GLY A 51 2.93 16.99 -18.76
CA GLY A 51 1.79 17.90 -18.93
C GLY A 51 2.17 19.36 -18.65
N SER A 52 1.51 20.31 -19.33
CA SER A 52 1.91 21.72 -19.29
C SER A 52 1.88 22.35 -17.89
N LYS A 53 1.02 21.89 -16.98
CA LYS A 53 0.95 22.37 -15.59
C LYS A 53 2.01 21.72 -14.69
N ALA A 54 2.43 20.50 -15.03
CA ALA A 54 3.46 19.74 -14.32
C ALA A 54 4.90 20.19 -14.67
N ALA A 55 5.08 20.98 -15.73
CA ALA A 55 6.38 21.38 -16.29
C ALA A 55 7.30 22.17 -15.32
N LYS A 56 6.77 22.69 -14.20
CA LYS A 56 7.58 23.36 -13.17
C LYS A 56 8.28 22.38 -12.23
N SER A 57 7.68 21.21 -12.00
CA SER A 57 8.15 20.22 -11.03
C SER A 57 8.88 19.04 -11.70
N TRP A 58 8.58 18.80 -12.97
CA TRP A 58 8.99 17.61 -13.71
C TRP A 58 9.63 17.95 -15.04
N SER A 59 10.62 17.14 -15.44
CA SER A 59 11.31 17.24 -16.72
C SER A 59 11.38 15.88 -17.41
N VAL A 60 11.43 15.90 -18.74
CA VAL A 60 11.70 14.69 -19.53
C VAL A 60 13.03 14.09 -19.09
N GLY A 61 13.05 12.79 -18.80
CA GLY A 61 14.19 12.05 -18.29
C GLY A 61 14.21 11.86 -16.76
N ASP A 62 13.36 12.57 -16.01
CA ASP A 62 13.19 12.30 -14.58
C ASP A 62 12.80 10.83 -14.36
N ARG A 63 13.35 10.22 -13.29
CA ARG A 63 12.95 8.90 -12.82
C ARG A 63 11.99 9.06 -11.65
N ILE A 64 10.85 8.37 -11.70
CA ILE A 64 9.79 8.48 -10.71
C ILE A 64 9.21 7.11 -10.34
N ALA A 65 8.53 7.06 -9.21
CA ALA A 65 7.66 5.96 -8.84
C ALA A 65 6.37 6.51 -8.22
N ASP A 66 5.34 5.69 -8.19
CA ASP A 66 4.02 5.99 -7.64
C ASP A 66 3.20 4.72 -7.40
N ALA A 67 1.97 4.92 -6.94
CA ALA A 67 0.92 3.93 -6.96
C ALA A 67 -0.18 4.44 -7.91
N VAL A 68 -0.61 3.59 -8.86
CA VAL A 68 -1.69 3.91 -9.79
C VAL A 68 -2.84 2.94 -9.65
N HIS A 69 -4.06 3.41 -9.90
CA HIS A 69 -5.23 2.57 -9.93
C HIS A 69 -5.31 1.78 -11.25
N GLY A 70 -4.97 0.50 -11.21
CA GLY A 70 -5.10 -0.43 -12.33
C GLY A 70 -6.42 -1.21 -12.35
N GLY A 71 -6.84 -1.66 -13.54
CA GLY A 71 -7.92 -2.63 -13.70
C GLY A 71 -9.35 -2.08 -13.75
N LEU A 72 -9.54 -0.77 -13.52
CA LEU A 72 -10.84 -0.10 -13.71
C LEU A 72 -10.98 0.53 -15.10
N PHE A 73 -9.90 1.10 -15.64
CA PHE A 73 -9.87 1.77 -16.93
C PHE A 73 -8.91 1.05 -17.89
N PRO A 74 -9.24 0.97 -19.19
CA PRO A 74 -8.39 0.27 -20.16
C PRO A 74 -7.07 1.01 -20.45
N ASP A 75 -6.97 2.30 -20.11
CA ASP A 75 -5.80 3.15 -20.35
C ASP A 75 -5.05 3.54 -19.06
N ARG A 76 -5.32 2.88 -17.93
CA ARG A 76 -4.67 3.12 -16.63
C ARG A 76 -4.23 1.83 -15.96
N GLY A 77 -2.98 1.79 -15.51
CA GLY A 77 -2.40 0.69 -14.74
C GLY A 77 -0.89 0.60 -14.89
N ALA A 78 -0.23 0.02 -13.90
CA ALA A 78 1.23 -0.10 -13.86
C ALA A 78 1.78 -1.17 -14.83
N PHE A 79 0.97 -2.17 -15.20
CA PHE A 79 1.36 -3.21 -16.16
C PHE A 79 1.09 -2.79 -17.60
N ALA A 80 1.79 -1.74 -18.03
CA ALA A 80 1.77 -1.18 -19.39
C ALA A 80 3.16 -0.65 -19.77
N GLU A 81 3.49 -0.63 -21.08
CA GLU A 81 4.75 -0.03 -21.55
C GLU A 81 4.84 1.47 -21.21
N TYR A 82 3.68 2.12 -21.20
CA TYR A 82 3.49 3.52 -20.83
C TYR A 82 2.23 3.62 -19.99
N LEU A 83 2.26 4.49 -18.99
CA LEU A 83 1.10 4.82 -18.16
C LEU A 83 0.99 6.34 -18.04
N LYS A 84 -0.12 6.80 -17.48
CA LYS A 84 -0.29 8.19 -17.06
C LYS A 84 -0.47 8.19 -15.56
N THR A 85 0.16 9.14 -14.89
CA THR A 85 -0.01 9.35 -13.46
C THR A 85 -0.10 10.83 -13.14
N ASP A 86 -0.79 11.19 -12.08
CA ASP A 86 -0.91 12.59 -11.70
C ASP A 86 0.38 13.10 -11.06
N SER A 87 0.83 14.28 -11.47
CA SER A 87 2.13 14.85 -11.11
C SER A 87 2.34 15.17 -9.63
N ASP A 88 1.27 15.32 -8.85
CA ASP A 88 1.29 15.49 -7.39
C ASP A 88 1.23 14.15 -6.63
N LEU A 89 0.92 13.05 -7.33
CA LEU A 89 0.93 11.68 -6.82
C LEU A 89 2.08 10.87 -7.42
N ALA A 90 3.22 11.51 -7.63
CA ALA A 90 4.48 10.87 -8.02
C ALA A 90 5.63 11.42 -7.18
N TRP A 91 6.65 10.59 -6.95
CA TRP A 91 7.88 11.00 -6.26
C TRP A 91 9.13 10.72 -7.11
N LYS A 92 10.15 11.58 -7.00
CA LYS A 92 11.43 11.42 -7.70
C LYS A 92 12.23 10.31 -7.04
N THR A 93 12.60 9.28 -7.80
CA THR A 93 13.47 8.23 -7.30
C THR A 93 14.92 8.75 -7.27
N PRO A 94 15.62 8.67 -6.13
CA PRO A 94 17.03 9.04 -6.06
C PRO A 94 17.89 8.27 -7.07
N ALA A 95 18.95 8.93 -7.58
CA ALA A 95 19.82 8.34 -8.59
C ALA A 95 20.52 7.05 -8.12
N ASP A 96 20.76 6.93 -6.82
CA ASP A 96 21.39 5.80 -6.13
C ASP A 96 20.40 4.75 -5.60
N VAL A 97 19.11 4.90 -5.89
CA VAL A 97 18.07 3.90 -5.57
C VAL A 97 17.71 3.13 -6.84
N ASP A 98 17.68 1.81 -6.73
CA ASP A 98 17.31 0.89 -7.81
C ASP A 98 15.81 0.98 -8.13
N ASP A 99 15.44 0.84 -9.41
CA ASP A 99 14.04 0.89 -9.84
C ASP A 99 13.19 -0.23 -9.18
N THR A 100 13.78 -1.40 -8.95
CA THR A 100 13.11 -2.52 -8.25
C THR A 100 12.77 -2.17 -6.81
N VAL A 101 13.64 -1.41 -6.13
CA VAL A 101 13.39 -0.91 -4.78
C VAL A 101 12.31 0.16 -4.80
N ALA A 102 12.43 1.15 -5.69
CA ALA A 102 11.45 2.22 -5.80
C ALA A 102 10.03 1.70 -6.12
N ALA A 103 9.92 0.69 -6.98
CA ALA A 103 8.66 0.05 -7.33
C ALA A 103 7.96 -0.67 -6.16
N THR A 104 8.67 -0.97 -5.07
CA THR A 104 8.04 -1.57 -3.87
C THR A 104 7.35 -0.55 -2.95
N PHE A 105 7.62 0.75 -3.13
CA PHE A 105 6.92 1.81 -2.42
C PHE A 105 5.60 2.14 -3.15
N ASP A 106 4.80 1.09 -3.30
CA ASP A 106 3.56 1.06 -4.05
C ASP A 106 2.35 1.35 -3.14
N ILE A 107 1.18 0.84 -3.53
CA ILE A 107 -0.06 0.93 -2.75
C ILE A 107 0.13 0.49 -1.29
N SER A 108 1.04 -0.44 -1.00
CA SER A 108 1.34 -0.91 0.36
C SER A 108 1.92 0.20 1.25
N ALA A 109 2.87 0.98 0.70
CA ALA A 109 3.45 2.13 1.40
C ALA A 109 2.42 3.25 1.54
N VAL A 110 1.65 3.51 0.48
CA VAL A 110 0.56 4.50 0.47
C VAL A 110 -0.47 4.19 1.56
N THR A 111 -0.92 2.94 1.66
CA THR A 111 -1.87 2.51 2.68
C THR A 111 -1.31 2.69 4.10
N ALA A 112 -0.05 2.33 4.33
CA ALA A 112 0.59 2.52 5.63
C ALA A 112 0.69 4.02 6.03
N MET A 113 1.09 4.88 5.09
CA MET A 113 1.17 6.34 5.31
C MET A 113 -0.22 6.95 5.54
N GLN A 114 -1.22 6.55 4.75
CA GLN A 114 -2.60 7.02 4.90
C GLN A 114 -3.17 6.61 6.27
N ALA A 115 -2.94 5.36 6.68
CA ALA A 115 -3.39 4.85 7.97
C ALA A 115 -2.72 5.59 9.14
N LEU A 116 -1.39 5.60 9.19
CA LEU A 116 -0.69 6.10 10.35
C LEU A 116 -0.63 7.62 10.39
N ASN A 117 -0.18 8.27 9.31
CA ASN A 117 0.10 9.70 9.34
C ASN A 117 -1.16 10.54 9.23
N PHE A 118 -2.12 10.10 8.42
CA PHE A 118 -3.32 10.88 8.16
C PHE A 118 -4.52 10.51 9.01
N ARG A 119 -4.90 9.22 9.05
CA ARG A 119 -6.07 8.80 9.84
C ARG A 119 -5.80 8.75 11.33
N LEU A 120 -4.72 8.10 11.73
CA LEU A 120 -4.35 7.99 13.16
C LEU A 120 -3.52 9.18 13.68
N GLY A 121 -3.14 10.11 12.80
CA GLY A 121 -2.49 11.38 13.18
C GLY A 121 -1.08 11.25 13.72
N LEU A 122 -0.36 10.15 13.40
CA LEU A 122 1.05 10.00 13.78
C LEU A 122 1.91 11.01 13.01
N PRO A 123 2.98 11.57 13.63
CA PRO A 123 3.92 12.42 12.94
C PRO A 123 4.48 11.78 11.67
N TYR A 124 4.68 12.57 10.61
CA TYR A 124 5.32 12.06 9.39
C TYR A 124 6.76 11.65 9.68
N PRO A 125 7.32 10.62 9.00
CA PRO A 125 8.67 10.14 9.29
C PRO A 125 9.79 11.19 9.14
N ASP A 126 9.56 12.27 8.38
CA ASP A 126 10.49 13.38 8.19
C ASP A 126 10.27 14.55 9.18
N GLU A 127 9.29 14.46 10.08
CA GLU A 127 9.04 15.48 11.10
C GLU A 127 9.91 15.25 12.35
N GLU A 128 10.39 16.34 12.95
CA GLU A 128 11.17 16.29 14.19
C GLU A 128 10.42 15.55 15.33
N LYS A 129 9.10 15.70 15.39
CA LYS A 129 8.25 15.01 16.39
C LYS A 129 8.31 13.49 16.27
N ALA A 130 8.55 12.94 15.08
CA ALA A 130 8.75 11.50 14.93
C ALA A 130 9.94 11.03 15.79
N THR A 131 11.00 11.84 15.89
CA THR A 131 12.20 11.50 16.66
C THR A 131 12.04 11.68 18.18
N GLN A 132 10.92 12.23 18.66
CA GLN A 132 10.70 12.47 20.09
C GLN A 132 10.16 11.21 20.77
N GLN A 133 11.00 10.57 21.59
CA GLN A 133 10.59 9.41 22.37
C GLN A 133 9.68 9.82 23.54
N GLN A 134 8.50 9.20 23.61
CA GLN A 134 7.60 9.31 24.75
C GLN A 134 7.96 8.23 25.79
N HIS A 135 7.88 8.55 27.08
CA HIS A 135 8.12 7.60 28.16
C HIS A 135 6.96 7.60 29.17
N PRO A 136 6.22 6.48 29.33
CA PRO A 136 6.32 5.25 28.53
C PRO A 136 5.89 5.49 27.06
N ALA A 137 6.44 4.69 26.14
CA ALA A 137 6.04 4.76 24.74
C ALA A 137 4.61 4.22 24.58
N PRO A 138 3.72 4.90 23.84
CA PRO A 138 2.39 4.38 23.55
C PRO A 138 2.48 3.09 22.73
N VAL A 139 1.48 2.21 22.88
CA VAL A 139 1.44 0.91 22.20
C VAL A 139 0.46 0.96 21.03
N ILE A 140 0.91 0.49 19.87
CA ILE A 140 0.08 0.28 18.68
C ILE A 140 0.08 -1.20 18.30
N PHE A 141 -1.10 -1.72 18.01
CA PHE A 141 -1.30 -3.09 17.56
C PHE A 141 -1.47 -3.17 16.04
N LEU A 142 -0.71 -4.04 15.38
CA LEU A 142 -0.76 -4.24 13.94
C LEU A 142 -1.14 -5.68 13.62
N TYR A 143 -2.31 -5.92 13.04
CA TYR A 143 -2.66 -7.26 12.59
C TYR A 143 -1.98 -7.57 11.25
N ALA A 144 -1.39 -8.76 11.15
CA ALA A 144 -0.67 -9.27 9.97
C ALA A 144 0.56 -8.43 9.57
N GLY A 145 1.50 -8.23 10.50
CA GLY A 145 2.70 -7.41 10.29
C GLY A 145 3.65 -7.91 9.19
N SER A 146 3.52 -9.16 8.74
CA SER A 146 4.37 -9.71 7.67
C SER A 146 3.87 -9.41 6.25
N THR A 147 2.73 -8.74 6.07
CA THR A 147 2.28 -8.28 4.75
C THR A 147 3.12 -7.11 4.27
N SER A 148 3.13 -6.82 2.96
CA SER A 148 3.85 -5.66 2.41
C SER A 148 3.45 -4.36 3.12
N ALA A 149 2.14 -4.14 3.31
CA ALA A 149 1.62 -3.00 4.06
C ALA A 149 2.06 -3.06 5.53
N GLY A 150 1.95 -4.22 6.18
CA GLY A 150 2.37 -4.42 7.58
C GLY A 150 3.83 -4.05 7.83
N LEU A 151 4.75 -4.41 6.93
CA LEU A 151 6.17 -4.07 7.07
C LEU A 151 6.44 -2.57 6.98
N PHE A 152 5.69 -1.82 6.17
CA PHE A 152 5.76 -0.35 6.17
C PHE A 152 5.13 0.25 7.43
N THR A 153 3.97 -0.26 7.84
CA THR A 153 3.26 0.19 9.04
C THR A 153 4.11 0.01 10.30
N ILE A 154 4.81 -1.12 10.45
CA ILE A 154 5.76 -1.35 11.57
C ILE A 154 6.82 -0.24 11.59
N GLN A 155 7.48 0.02 10.45
CA GLN A 155 8.56 1.00 10.38
C GLN A 155 8.08 2.41 10.72
N ILE A 156 6.97 2.85 10.13
CA ILE A 156 6.43 4.20 10.35
C ILE A 156 5.98 4.36 11.81
N ALA A 157 5.32 3.35 12.40
CA ALA A 157 4.93 3.38 13.80
C ALA A 157 6.14 3.45 14.75
N LYS A 158 7.20 2.68 14.46
CA LYS A 158 8.46 2.76 15.23
C LYS A 158 9.13 4.11 15.10
N LEU A 159 9.15 4.68 13.90
CA LEU A 159 9.68 6.01 13.65
C LEU A 159 8.87 7.10 14.36
N ALA A 160 7.58 6.87 14.65
CA ALA A 160 6.75 7.77 15.45
C ALA A 160 6.88 7.55 16.98
N GLY A 161 7.80 6.68 17.42
CA GLY A 161 8.08 6.45 18.84
C GLY A 161 7.16 5.45 19.54
N TYR A 162 6.41 4.63 18.81
CA TYR A 162 5.51 3.63 19.40
C TYR A 162 6.23 2.33 19.77
N THR A 163 5.68 1.63 20.75
CA THR A 163 5.88 0.18 20.92
C THR A 163 4.95 -0.55 19.95
N VAL A 164 5.51 -1.35 19.06
CA VAL A 164 4.77 -2.05 18.00
C VAL A 164 4.57 -3.50 18.39
N VAL A 165 3.30 -3.86 18.61
CA VAL A 165 2.85 -5.24 18.82
C VAL A 165 2.20 -5.72 17.54
N THR A 166 2.55 -6.90 17.06
CA THR A 166 1.98 -7.41 15.81
C THR A 166 1.67 -8.91 15.84
N THR A 167 0.83 -9.35 14.91
CA THR A 167 0.67 -10.77 14.61
C THR A 167 1.41 -11.16 13.33
N ALA A 168 2.03 -12.34 13.33
CA ALA A 168 2.68 -12.92 12.17
C ALA A 168 2.69 -14.45 12.26
N SER A 169 2.97 -15.14 11.15
CA SER A 169 3.25 -16.57 11.21
C SER A 169 4.59 -16.83 11.92
N PRO A 170 4.81 -18.00 12.56
CA PRO A 170 6.08 -18.31 13.20
C PRO A 170 7.30 -18.13 12.28
N ARG A 171 7.17 -18.53 11.00
CA ARG A 171 8.22 -18.36 9.96
C ARG A 171 8.56 -16.90 9.65
N SER A 172 7.68 -15.96 9.96
CA SER A 172 7.84 -14.53 9.67
C SER A 172 8.22 -13.71 10.91
N THR A 173 8.42 -14.35 12.07
CA THR A 173 8.73 -13.66 13.33
C THR A 173 10.01 -12.82 13.23
N ASP A 174 11.09 -13.43 12.72
CA ASP A 174 12.38 -12.75 12.59
C ASP A 174 12.31 -11.62 11.56
N LEU A 175 11.52 -11.82 10.50
CA LEU A 175 11.26 -10.79 9.50
C LEU A 175 10.64 -9.56 10.17
N VAL A 176 9.47 -9.68 10.80
CA VAL A 176 8.77 -8.51 11.37
C VAL A 176 9.56 -7.85 12.50
N LYS A 177 10.29 -8.61 13.32
CA LYS A 177 11.22 -8.07 14.33
C LYS A 177 12.33 -7.25 13.69
N SER A 178 12.91 -7.74 12.60
CA SER A 178 13.95 -6.99 11.88
C SER A 178 13.43 -5.67 11.30
N TYR A 179 12.12 -5.54 11.05
CA TYR A 179 11.47 -4.30 10.60
C TYR A 179 11.08 -3.39 11.77
N GLY A 180 11.20 -3.86 13.02
CA GLY A 180 11.05 -3.05 14.22
C GLY A 180 9.94 -3.50 15.17
N ALA A 181 9.24 -4.61 14.92
CA ALA A 181 8.23 -5.09 15.87
C ALA A 181 8.87 -5.46 17.22
N ASP A 182 8.30 -4.95 18.32
CA ASP A 182 8.77 -5.20 19.68
C ASP A 182 8.20 -6.53 20.23
N ALA A 183 6.97 -6.88 19.85
CA ALA A 183 6.34 -8.14 20.19
C ALA A 183 5.59 -8.75 19.00
N VAL A 184 5.67 -10.07 18.89
CA VAL A 184 5.09 -10.83 17.78
C VAL A 184 4.31 -12.00 18.33
N PHE A 185 3.04 -12.09 17.93
CA PHE A 185 2.13 -13.14 18.34
C PHE A 185 1.74 -14.01 17.13
N ASN A 186 1.57 -15.32 17.36
CA ASN A 186 1.14 -16.22 16.31
C ASN A 186 -0.37 -16.05 16.06
N TYR A 187 -0.76 -15.51 14.90
CA TYR A 187 -2.19 -15.32 14.56
C TYR A 187 -2.99 -16.64 14.48
N GLN A 188 -2.31 -17.79 14.35
CA GLN A 188 -2.96 -19.09 14.30
C GLN A 188 -3.37 -19.61 15.69
N ASP A 189 -2.84 -19.02 16.75
CA ASP A 189 -3.21 -19.36 18.12
C ASP A 189 -4.66 -18.92 18.39
N PRO A 190 -5.57 -19.84 18.78
CA PRO A 190 -6.95 -19.47 19.11
C PRO A 190 -7.07 -18.49 20.28
N GLU A 191 -6.09 -18.43 21.18
CA GLU A 191 -6.06 -17.55 22.36
C GLU A 191 -5.26 -16.26 22.11
N VAL A 192 -4.89 -15.98 20.85
CA VAL A 192 -4.00 -14.85 20.52
C VAL A 192 -4.53 -13.50 20.98
N ALA A 193 -5.85 -13.27 20.90
CA ALA A 193 -6.47 -12.02 21.34
C ALA A 193 -6.29 -11.83 22.85
N ASP A 194 -6.65 -12.84 23.64
CA ASP A 194 -6.55 -12.81 25.10
C ASP A 194 -5.10 -12.65 25.57
N ALA A 195 -4.16 -13.33 24.90
CA ALA A 195 -2.73 -13.21 25.19
C ALA A 195 -2.22 -11.78 24.95
N ILE A 196 -2.62 -11.15 23.84
CA ILE A 196 -2.24 -9.78 23.50
C ILE A 196 -2.83 -8.80 24.52
N ILE A 197 -4.13 -8.87 24.81
CA ILE A 197 -4.81 -7.96 25.74
C ILE A 197 -4.23 -8.08 27.15
N LYS A 198 -3.95 -9.30 27.59
CA LYS A 198 -3.37 -9.56 28.90
C LYS A 198 -1.97 -8.94 29.05
N GLN A 199 -1.16 -9.00 28.00
CA GLN A 199 0.22 -8.49 28.04
C GLN A 199 0.32 -7.01 27.69
N TYR A 200 -0.58 -6.51 26.85
CA TYR A 200 -0.65 -5.14 26.35
C TYR A 200 -2.08 -4.59 26.52
N PRO A 201 -2.53 -4.35 27.76
CA PRO A 201 -3.89 -3.86 28.02
C PRO A 201 -4.11 -2.41 27.53
N ASP A 202 -3.03 -1.64 27.38
CA ASP A 202 -3.07 -0.20 27.07
C ASP A 202 -2.83 0.10 25.57
N VAL A 203 -3.17 -0.84 24.67
CA VAL A 203 -3.16 -0.55 23.22
C VAL A 203 -4.16 0.56 22.94
N SER A 204 -3.66 1.68 22.40
CA SER A 204 -4.49 2.86 22.12
C SER A 204 -4.85 3.00 20.65
N LEU A 205 -4.12 2.32 19.77
CA LEU A 205 -4.29 2.38 18.32
C LEU A 205 -4.12 0.99 17.72
N ALA A 206 -4.88 0.69 16.66
CA ALA A 206 -4.75 -0.54 15.92
C ALA A 206 -4.82 -0.31 14.41
N VAL A 207 -4.10 -1.13 13.64
CA VAL A 207 -4.20 -1.18 12.18
C VAL A 207 -4.32 -2.63 11.73
N ASP A 208 -5.34 -2.92 10.91
CA ASP A 208 -5.49 -4.20 10.25
C ASP A 208 -4.89 -4.14 8.84
N CYS A 209 -3.81 -4.91 8.61
CA CYS A 209 -3.13 -4.99 7.32
C CYS A 209 -3.51 -6.26 6.51
N PHE A 210 -4.63 -6.91 6.83
CA PHE A 210 -5.14 -8.09 6.12
C PHE A 210 -6.61 -7.96 5.69
N SER A 211 -7.47 -7.38 6.54
CA SER A 211 -8.87 -7.04 6.21
C SER A 211 -9.77 -8.22 5.81
N GLU A 212 -9.36 -9.46 6.10
CA GLU A 212 -10.14 -10.68 5.86
C GLU A 212 -10.13 -11.64 7.07
N GLY A 213 -11.28 -12.21 7.41
CA GLY A 213 -11.38 -13.27 8.41
C GLY A 213 -11.39 -12.79 9.87
N LYS A 214 -10.45 -13.30 10.69
CA LYS A 214 -10.36 -13.04 12.15
C LYS A 214 -9.78 -11.69 12.65
N PRO A 215 -9.26 -10.73 11.85
CA PRO A 215 -8.59 -9.52 12.37
C PRO A 215 -9.46 -8.72 13.35
N PHE A 216 -10.76 -8.64 13.05
CA PHE A 216 -11.74 -7.94 13.88
C PHE A 216 -11.75 -8.45 15.32
N ALA A 217 -11.60 -9.77 15.55
CA ALA A 217 -11.69 -10.32 16.90
C ALA A 217 -10.59 -9.84 17.87
N VAL A 218 -9.40 -9.45 17.38
CA VAL A 218 -8.31 -8.94 18.25
C VAL A 218 -8.46 -7.45 18.50
N CYS A 219 -8.78 -6.69 17.46
CA CYS A 219 -9.00 -5.25 17.59
C CYS A 219 -10.27 -4.97 18.42
N ASP A 220 -11.40 -5.62 18.12
CA ASP A 220 -12.70 -5.40 18.78
C ASP A 220 -12.69 -5.77 20.28
N ALA A 221 -11.69 -6.52 20.73
CA ALA A 221 -11.59 -6.95 22.12
C ALA A 221 -11.08 -5.85 23.06
N TYR A 222 -10.58 -4.73 22.54
CA TYR A 222 -10.27 -3.53 23.32
C TYR A 222 -11.51 -2.64 23.46
N PRO A 223 -11.88 -2.23 24.69
CA PRO A 223 -13.09 -1.45 24.91
C PRO A 223 -12.98 -0.04 24.29
N GLY A 224 -14.04 0.40 23.61
CA GLY A 224 -14.15 1.76 23.09
C GLY A 224 -13.42 2.03 21.76
N ILE A 225 -13.03 0.98 21.02
CA ILE A 225 -12.42 1.13 19.70
C ILE A 225 -13.44 1.58 18.66
N GLU A 226 -13.08 2.62 17.92
CA GLU A 226 -13.78 3.06 16.71
C GLU A 226 -13.10 2.47 15.48
N HIS A 227 -13.89 1.98 14.53
CA HIS A 227 -13.40 1.40 13.29
C HIS A 227 -13.56 2.37 12.14
N GLU A 228 -12.46 2.64 11.44
CA GLU A 228 -12.46 3.38 10.19
C GLU A 228 -11.94 2.50 9.05
N LEU A 229 -12.75 2.33 8.00
CA LEU A 229 -12.31 1.69 6.77
C LEU A 229 -11.49 2.68 5.95
N ILE A 230 -10.26 2.31 5.62
CA ILE A 230 -9.40 3.08 4.73
C ILE A 230 -9.56 2.56 3.30
N MET A 231 -10.03 3.43 2.41
CA MET A 231 -10.15 3.15 0.99
C MET A 231 -9.15 4.00 0.21
N SER A 232 -7.97 3.47 -0.12
CA SER A 232 -6.94 4.26 -0.83
C SER A 232 -7.40 4.76 -2.22
N TYR A 233 -8.46 4.24 -2.80
CA TYR A 233 -8.98 4.77 -4.06
C TYR A 233 -9.56 6.18 -3.96
N THR A 234 -9.89 6.66 -2.77
CA THR A 234 -10.32 8.06 -2.52
C THR A 234 -9.25 9.09 -2.90
N LEU A 235 -7.97 8.67 -2.99
CA LEU A 235 -6.80 9.48 -3.34
C LEU A 235 -6.78 9.94 -4.82
N PHE A 236 -7.37 9.13 -5.71
CA PHE A 236 -7.09 9.23 -7.15
C PHE A 236 -7.99 10.21 -7.91
N GLY A 237 -8.94 10.89 -7.26
CA GLY A 237 -9.72 11.99 -7.83
C GLY A 237 -11.14 11.64 -8.31
N PRO A 238 -11.37 10.57 -9.10
CA PRO A 238 -12.71 10.07 -9.36
C PRO A 238 -13.29 9.29 -8.17
N PRO A 239 -14.62 9.27 -8.01
CA PRO A 239 -15.27 8.37 -7.06
C PRO A 239 -15.00 6.91 -7.44
N PHE A 240 -14.86 6.06 -6.43
CA PHE A 240 -14.68 4.62 -6.60
C PHE A 240 -15.96 3.88 -6.25
N LEU A 241 -16.41 3.03 -7.16
CA LEU A 241 -17.57 2.17 -6.93
C LEU A 241 -17.06 0.72 -6.80
N TRP A 242 -17.19 0.14 -5.59
CA TRP A 242 -16.59 -1.17 -5.29
C TRP A 242 -17.18 -2.28 -6.16
N LEU A 243 -18.50 -2.27 -6.37
CA LEU A 243 -19.23 -3.25 -7.17
C LEU A 243 -20.15 -2.56 -8.18
N PRO A 244 -19.65 -2.00 -9.27
CA PRO A 244 -20.50 -1.32 -10.25
C PRO A 244 -21.55 -2.29 -10.85
N PRO A 245 -22.84 -1.90 -10.96
CA PRO A 245 -23.46 -0.65 -10.51
C PRO A 245 -24.10 -0.69 -9.11
N VAL A 246 -23.97 -1.78 -8.34
CA VAL A 246 -24.78 -2.10 -7.15
C VAL A 246 -24.04 -1.99 -5.81
N GLY A 247 -22.80 -1.48 -5.80
CA GLY A 247 -21.94 -1.40 -4.63
C GLY A 247 -21.95 -0.04 -3.92
N PRO A 248 -21.30 0.06 -2.75
CA PRO A 248 -21.02 1.35 -2.12
C PRO A 248 -20.12 2.20 -3.01
N GLU A 249 -20.48 3.48 -3.12
CA GLU A 249 -19.66 4.51 -3.74
C GLU A 249 -18.82 5.22 -2.67
N PHE A 250 -17.52 5.34 -2.94
CA PHE A 250 -16.57 6.09 -2.14
C PHE A 250 -16.23 7.37 -2.91
N PRO A 251 -16.60 8.55 -2.39
CA PRO A 251 -16.26 9.79 -3.05
C PRO A 251 -14.74 9.99 -3.00
N ALA A 252 -14.21 10.75 -3.95
CA ALA A 252 -12.84 11.21 -3.82
C ALA A 252 -12.70 12.16 -2.63
N LEU A 253 -11.61 12.02 -1.90
CA LEU A 253 -11.31 12.80 -0.71
C LEU A 253 -10.05 13.64 -0.97
N PRO A 254 -10.19 14.95 -1.26
CA PRO A 254 -9.06 15.80 -1.58
C PRO A 254 -8.00 15.87 -0.48
N ASP A 255 -8.39 15.71 0.78
CA ASP A 255 -7.44 15.74 1.89
C ASP A 255 -6.59 14.47 1.98
N ASP A 256 -7.15 13.30 1.63
CA ASP A 256 -6.36 12.07 1.47
C ASP A 256 -5.28 12.29 0.40
N ARG A 257 -5.65 12.90 -0.74
CA ARG A 257 -4.71 13.19 -1.84
C ARG A 257 -3.59 14.12 -1.39
N LYS A 258 -3.91 15.19 -0.63
CA LYS A 258 -2.92 16.10 -0.07
C LYS A 258 -1.98 15.40 0.91
N ALA A 259 -2.50 14.49 1.74
CA ALA A 259 -1.69 13.72 2.68
C ALA A 259 -0.70 12.79 1.96
N LEU A 260 -1.13 12.15 0.87
CA LEU A 260 -0.21 11.36 0.04
C LEU A 260 0.85 12.24 -0.64
N ALA A 261 0.45 13.37 -1.24
CA ALA A 261 1.41 14.30 -1.85
C ALA A 261 2.47 14.79 -0.83
N ARG A 262 2.06 15.04 0.43
CA ARG A 262 2.96 15.37 1.53
C ARG A 262 3.95 14.24 1.86
N SER A 263 3.47 13.00 1.85
CA SER A 263 4.29 11.82 2.10
C SER A 263 5.32 11.59 0.97
N TYR A 264 4.88 11.75 -0.28
CA TYR A 264 5.75 11.63 -1.46
C TYR A 264 6.82 12.73 -1.53
N ALA A 265 6.57 13.90 -0.96
CA ALA A 265 7.59 14.94 -0.88
C ALA A 265 8.80 14.54 -0.02
N SER A 266 8.62 13.71 1.02
CA SER A 266 9.72 13.26 1.90
C SER A 266 10.28 11.89 1.53
N LEU A 267 9.51 11.07 0.81
CA LEU A 267 9.89 9.71 0.42
C LEU A 267 11.28 9.59 -0.24
N PRO A 268 11.72 10.48 -1.15
CA PRO A 268 13.05 10.37 -1.75
C PRO A 268 14.19 10.28 -0.71
N GLN A 269 14.13 11.08 0.36
CA GLN A 269 15.16 11.06 1.40
C GLN A 269 15.01 9.85 2.32
N LEU A 270 13.76 9.49 2.67
CA LEU A 270 13.47 8.34 3.53
C LEU A 270 13.97 7.03 2.90
N VAL A 271 13.78 6.86 1.58
CA VAL A 271 14.28 5.70 0.84
C VAL A 271 15.79 5.76 0.66
N ARG A 272 16.33 6.92 0.25
CA ARG A 272 17.77 7.10 0.01
C ARG A 272 18.62 6.77 1.23
N TYR A 273 18.23 7.28 2.40
CA TYR A 273 18.94 7.06 3.65
C TYR A 273 18.51 5.78 4.38
N LYS A 274 17.63 4.98 3.76
CA LYS A 274 17.12 3.73 4.32
C LYS A 274 16.42 3.91 5.68
N THR A 275 15.88 5.10 5.94
CA THR A 275 15.00 5.37 7.07
C THR A 275 13.72 4.55 6.94
N LEU A 276 13.19 4.45 5.71
CA LEU A 276 12.23 3.44 5.32
C LEU A 276 12.90 2.49 4.33
N ARG A 277 12.80 1.19 4.59
CA ARG A 277 13.35 0.14 3.74
C ARG A 277 12.22 -0.60 3.01
N PRO A 278 12.48 -1.11 1.80
CA PRO A 278 11.50 -1.89 1.06
C PRO A 278 11.18 -3.21 1.79
N PRO A 279 10.03 -3.83 1.53
CA PRO A 279 9.77 -5.24 1.81
C PRO A 279 10.83 -6.16 1.16
N PRO A 280 10.95 -7.43 1.57
CA PRO A 280 11.77 -8.41 0.85
C PRO A 280 11.35 -8.49 -0.63
N ILE A 281 12.33 -8.44 -1.53
CA ILE A 281 12.11 -8.43 -2.97
C ILE A 281 12.43 -9.80 -3.55
N SER A 282 11.48 -10.36 -4.30
CA SER A 282 11.70 -11.49 -5.21
C SER A 282 11.48 -11.01 -6.63
N LEU A 283 12.47 -11.21 -7.49
CA LEU A 283 12.39 -10.80 -8.90
C LEU A 283 11.81 -11.93 -9.73
N GLU A 284 10.80 -11.61 -10.53
CA GLU A 284 10.26 -12.49 -11.56
C GLU A 284 10.80 -12.06 -12.92
N GLU A 285 11.49 -12.97 -13.60
CA GLU A 285 12.00 -12.74 -14.96
C GLU A 285 10.90 -13.05 -16.01
N GLY A 286 11.15 -12.68 -17.27
CA GLY A 286 10.28 -13.05 -18.40
C GLY A 286 9.35 -11.94 -18.92
N GLY A 287 9.57 -10.68 -18.52
CA GLY A 287 8.83 -9.53 -19.06
C GLY A 287 7.32 -9.66 -18.83
N TRP A 288 6.52 -9.54 -19.89
CA TRP A 288 5.06 -9.62 -19.82
C TRP A 288 4.55 -10.95 -19.24
N ASP A 289 5.11 -12.08 -19.66
CA ASP A 289 4.68 -13.39 -19.16
C ASP A 289 5.08 -13.58 -17.68
N GLY A 290 6.20 -12.97 -17.27
CA GLY A 290 6.65 -12.93 -15.88
C GLY A 290 5.65 -12.24 -14.94
N ILE A 291 4.96 -11.20 -15.41
CA ILE A 291 3.91 -10.52 -14.64
C ILE A 291 2.76 -11.47 -14.32
N LEU A 292 2.28 -12.25 -15.31
CA LEU A 292 1.19 -13.22 -15.09
C LEU A 292 1.62 -14.33 -14.13
N ALA A 293 2.84 -14.85 -14.29
CA ALA A 293 3.41 -15.85 -13.40
C ALA A 293 3.52 -15.33 -11.94
N GLY A 294 3.96 -14.09 -11.76
CA GLY A 294 4.02 -13.42 -10.45
C GLY A 294 2.63 -13.23 -9.82
N LEU A 295 1.65 -12.81 -10.60
CA LEU A 295 0.26 -12.68 -10.15
C LEU A 295 -0.33 -14.03 -9.72
N ASP A 296 -0.01 -15.12 -10.42
CA ASP A 296 -0.46 -16.46 -10.05
C ASP A 296 0.21 -16.97 -8.76
N LYS A 297 1.50 -16.65 -8.54
CA LYS A 297 2.18 -16.91 -7.27
C LYS A 297 1.48 -16.20 -6.11
N LEU A 298 1.15 -14.91 -6.27
CA LEU A 298 0.38 -14.11 -5.29
C LEU A 298 -0.98 -14.75 -4.99
N ARG A 299 -1.78 -15.06 -6.02
CA ARG A 299 -3.11 -15.70 -5.85
C ARG A 299 -3.04 -17.04 -5.14
N SER A 300 -1.96 -17.79 -5.32
CA SER A 300 -1.76 -19.09 -4.68
C SER A 300 -1.21 -19.02 -3.26
N GLY A 301 -0.92 -17.82 -2.74
CA GLY A 301 -0.36 -17.62 -1.40
C GLY A 301 1.07 -18.14 -1.23
N LYS A 302 1.83 -18.26 -2.34
CA LYS A 302 3.19 -18.83 -2.37
C LYS A 302 4.30 -17.77 -2.29
N MET A 303 3.95 -16.55 -1.92
CA MET A 303 4.89 -15.45 -1.65
C MET A 303 5.30 -15.43 -0.16
#